data_AF-A0A368F215-F1
#
_entry.id   AF-A0A368F215-F1
#
_cell.length_a   1.000
_cell.length_b   1.000
_cell.length_c   1.000
_cell.angle_alpha   90.00
_cell.angle_beta   90.00
_cell.angle_gamma   90.00
#
_symmetry.space_group_name_H-M   'P 1'
#
loop_
_entity.id
_entity.type
_entity.pdbx_description
1 polymer ?
#
loop_
_entity_poly.entity_id
_entity_poly.type
_entity_poly.pdbx_seq_one_letter_code
_entity_poly.pdbx_strand_id
1 'polypeptide(L)'
;MNKITNYRIEQVFQLYHYLEALKTDENGWRKSTDNIVANNLSTDEEHFLLLQVIEDYLARRYAGADADSVMCIRSLLSHWIQKLSTRPDQPVFLVNKMAHIFSLVFAADFPDRWPTFMDDIFLSRGLDSVPLVVFYLKTLLAIDSEVVDRDIQRTKTVFDRNTKIKDFMRDLCIPQIVQSWWTILERCSDVTAQCLCLDAVAAFVDWIDVELVANDVFVPLVIARLGNKDISEVRAV
;
A
#
# COMPACT_ATOMS: atom_id res chain seq x y z
N MET A 1 -30.75 26.88 1.99
CA MET A 1 -30.35 25.53 1.53
C MET A 1 -29.74 25.53 0.12
N ASN A 2 -30.40 26.06 -0.93
CA ASN A 2 -29.93 25.91 -2.33
C ASN A 2 -28.58 26.54 -2.68
N LYS A 3 -28.19 27.69 -2.12
CA LYS A 3 -26.92 28.36 -2.50
C LYS A 3 -25.66 27.60 -2.05
N ILE A 4 -25.69 26.98 -0.88
CA ILE A 4 -24.54 26.22 -0.34
C ILE A 4 -24.36 24.92 -1.13
N THR A 5 -25.46 24.23 -1.46
CA THR A 5 -25.42 23.04 -2.32
C THR A 5 -24.91 23.36 -3.72
N ASN A 6 -25.35 24.47 -4.33
CA ASN A 6 -24.90 24.86 -5.67
C ASN A 6 -23.41 25.24 -5.70
N TYR A 7 -22.93 25.97 -4.68
CA TYR A 7 -21.52 26.33 -4.54
C TYR A 7 -20.62 25.11 -4.39
N ARG A 8 -21.04 24.12 -3.59
CA ARG A 8 -20.30 22.86 -3.42
C ARG A 8 -20.27 22.03 -4.71
N ILE A 9 -21.35 22.04 -5.50
CA ILE A 9 -21.38 21.37 -6.82
C ILE A 9 -20.43 22.06 -7.80
N GLU A 10 -20.42 23.40 -7.86
CA GLU A 10 -19.51 24.16 -8.72
C GLU A 10 -18.04 23.90 -8.37
N GLN A 11 -17.70 23.82 -7.08
CA GLN A 11 -16.34 23.49 -6.64
C GLN A 11 -15.92 22.07 -7.05
N VAL A 12 -16.79 21.07 -6.87
CA VAL A 12 -16.51 19.68 -7.29
C VAL A 12 -16.35 19.60 -8.81
N PHE A 13 -17.18 20.32 -9.56
CA PHE A 13 -17.09 20.38 -11.02
C PHE A 13 -15.78 21.02 -11.49
N GLN A 14 -15.36 22.12 -10.88
CA GLN A 14 -14.07 22.76 -11.18
C GLN A 14 -12.89 21.85 -10.86
N LEU A 15 -12.92 21.15 -9.72
CA LEU A 15 -11.89 20.20 -9.31
C LEU A 15 -11.79 19.02 -10.29
N TYR A 16 -12.93 18.51 -10.77
CA TYR A 16 -12.96 17.45 -11.77
C TYR A 16 -12.36 17.89 -13.11
N HIS A 17 -12.69 19.10 -13.57
CA HIS A 17 -12.10 19.65 -14.80
C HIS A 17 -10.60 19.88 -14.69
N TYR A 18 -10.13 20.37 -13.54
CA TYR A 18 -8.72 20.52 -13.25
C TYR A 18 -7.99 19.16 -13.30
N LEU A 19 -8.59 18.10 -12.78
CA LEU A 19 -8.03 16.76 -12.82
C LEU A 19 -7.94 16.18 -14.24
N GLU A 20 -8.98 16.34 -15.07
CA GLU A 20 -8.91 15.87 -16.46
C GLU A 20 -7.83 16.62 -17.26
N ALA A 21 -7.62 17.90 -16.96
CA ALA A 21 -6.48 18.65 -17.50
C ALA A 21 -5.13 18.07 -17.02
N LEU A 22 -5.01 17.69 -15.74
CA LEU A 22 -3.78 17.06 -15.22
C LEU A 22 -3.52 15.68 -15.82
N LYS A 23 -4.54 14.86 -16.08
CA LYS A 23 -4.36 13.55 -16.72
C LYS A 23 -3.87 13.65 -18.16
N THR A 24 -4.25 14.71 -18.86
CA THR A 24 -3.82 14.96 -20.24
C THR A 24 -2.46 15.68 -20.32
N ASP A 25 -2.06 16.37 -19.25
CA ASP A 25 -0.74 16.98 -19.10
C ASP A 25 0.33 15.91 -18.87
N GLU A 26 1.38 15.93 -19.69
CA GLU A 26 2.53 15.04 -19.58
C GLU A 26 3.16 15.09 -18.17
N ASN A 27 3.20 16.28 -17.56
CA ASN A 27 3.76 16.52 -16.22
C ASN A 27 2.71 16.65 -15.12
N GLY A 28 1.45 16.33 -15.40
CA GLY A 28 0.37 16.47 -14.42
C GLY A 28 0.61 15.64 -13.16
N TRP A 29 1.17 14.44 -13.30
CA TRP A 29 1.55 13.59 -12.16
C TRP A 29 2.59 14.25 -11.24
N ARG A 30 3.58 14.96 -11.82
CA ARG A 30 4.63 15.64 -11.04
C ARG A 30 4.05 16.81 -10.27
N LYS A 31 3.19 17.61 -10.92
CA LYS A 31 2.43 18.70 -10.27
C LYS A 31 1.55 18.16 -9.14
N SER A 32 0.88 17.02 -9.35
CA SER A 32 0.10 16.34 -8.32
C SER A 32 0.97 15.92 -7.13
N THR A 33 2.14 15.32 -7.39
CA THR A 33 3.09 14.94 -6.33
C THR A 33 3.58 16.17 -5.56
N ASP A 34 3.98 17.24 -6.25
CA ASP A 34 4.48 18.46 -5.63
C ASP A 34 3.42 19.10 -4.72
N ASN A 35 2.16 19.17 -5.16
CA ASN A 35 1.06 19.68 -4.34
C ASN A 35 0.84 18.83 -3.07
N ILE A 36 0.91 17.50 -3.19
CA ILE A 36 0.75 16.59 -2.06
C ILE A 36 1.88 16.73 -1.05
N VAL A 37 3.13 16.75 -1.53
CA VAL A 37 4.33 16.86 -0.68
C VAL A 37 4.41 18.23 -0.01
N ALA A 38 4.04 19.30 -0.71
CA ALA A 38 3.94 20.65 -0.15
C ALA A 38 2.78 20.82 0.86
N ASN A 39 1.93 19.79 1.05
CA ASN A 39 0.67 19.88 1.79
C ASN A 39 -0.25 21.00 1.30
N ASN A 40 -0.19 21.32 0.00
CA ASN A 40 -1.02 22.32 -0.65
C ASN A 40 -2.32 21.68 -1.13
N LEU A 41 -3.11 21.18 -0.18
CA LEU A 41 -4.35 20.45 -0.41
C LEU A 41 -5.47 21.08 0.42
N SER A 42 -6.64 21.27 -0.19
CA SER A 42 -7.80 21.86 0.48
C SER A 42 -8.67 20.81 1.15
N THR A 43 -8.82 19.62 0.52
CA THR A 43 -9.65 18.53 1.05
C THR A 43 -9.04 17.14 0.79
N ASP A 44 -9.56 16.12 1.49
CA ASP A 44 -9.16 14.73 1.28
C ASP A 44 -9.62 14.18 -0.08
N GLU A 45 -10.73 14.69 -0.64
CA GLU A 45 -11.17 14.36 -1.99
C GLU A 45 -10.20 14.90 -3.04
N GLU A 46 -9.73 16.14 -2.90
CA GLU A 46 -8.69 16.70 -3.78
C GLU A 46 -7.43 15.84 -3.73
N HIS A 47 -7.01 15.42 -2.53
CA HIS A 47 -5.87 14.52 -2.37
C HIS A 47 -6.08 13.21 -3.13
N PHE A 48 -7.24 12.55 -2.94
CA PHE A 48 -7.54 11.30 -3.63
C PHE A 48 -7.52 11.44 -5.15
N LEU A 49 -8.08 12.54 -5.66
CA LEU A 49 -8.10 12.87 -7.07
C LEU A 49 -6.68 13.05 -7.64
N LEU A 50 -5.81 13.79 -6.96
CA LEU A 50 -4.40 13.91 -7.37
C LEU A 50 -3.66 12.56 -7.38
N LEU A 51 -3.99 11.67 -6.44
CA LEU A 51 -3.45 10.30 -6.42
C LEU A 51 -3.92 9.47 -7.63
N GLN A 52 -5.11 9.73 -8.20
CA GLN A 52 -5.54 9.07 -9.45
C GLN A 52 -4.70 9.48 -10.65
N VAL A 53 -4.25 10.75 -10.70
CA VAL A 53 -3.33 11.20 -11.76
C VAL A 53 -1.98 10.48 -11.65
N ILE A 54 -1.49 10.30 -10.42
CA ILE A 54 -0.24 9.59 -10.14
C ILE A 54 -0.37 8.10 -10.47
N GLU A 55 -1.48 7.46 -10.09
CA GLU A 55 -1.79 6.07 -10.46
C GLU A 55 -1.75 5.85 -11.98
N ASP A 56 -2.38 6.73 -12.77
CA ASP A 56 -2.37 6.63 -14.24
C ASP A 56 -0.95 6.67 -14.80
N TYR A 57 -0.10 7.56 -14.24
CA TYR A 57 1.31 7.64 -14.59
C TYR A 57 2.07 6.36 -14.21
N LEU A 58 1.87 5.83 -13.00
CA LEU A 58 2.48 4.59 -12.54
C LEU A 58 2.13 3.41 -13.45
N ALA A 59 0.87 3.30 -13.86
CA ALA A 59 0.39 2.23 -14.72
C ALA A 59 0.92 2.29 -16.15
N ARG A 60 1.16 3.49 -16.70
CA ARG A 60 1.43 3.67 -18.14
C ARG A 60 2.86 4.04 -18.49
N ARG A 61 3.54 4.82 -17.65
CA ARG A 61 4.79 5.52 -18.01
C ARG A 61 5.94 5.27 -17.05
N TYR A 62 5.66 4.94 -15.79
CA TYR A 62 6.68 4.86 -14.75
C TYR A 62 7.74 3.76 -14.94
N ALA A 63 7.42 2.67 -15.65
CA ALA A 63 8.39 1.62 -15.97
C ALA A 63 9.63 2.19 -16.70
N GLY A 64 9.44 3.20 -17.56
CA GLY A 64 10.50 3.89 -18.29
C GLY A 64 10.96 5.20 -17.66
N ALA A 65 10.61 5.46 -16.39
CA ALA A 65 10.95 6.70 -15.70
C ALA A 65 12.47 6.93 -15.58
N ASP A 66 12.88 8.19 -15.71
CA ASP A 66 14.23 8.65 -15.41
C ASP A 66 14.49 8.74 -13.89
N ALA A 67 15.75 8.97 -13.51
CA ALA A 67 16.17 9.02 -12.12
C ALA A 67 15.41 10.10 -11.31
N ASP A 68 15.18 11.27 -11.91
CA ASP A 68 14.48 12.38 -11.25
C ASP A 68 13.00 12.05 -11.01
N SER A 69 12.36 11.35 -11.93
CA SER A 69 10.98 10.91 -11.77
C SER A 69 10.85 9.81 -10.73
N VAL A 70 11.81 8.88 -10.68
CA VAL A 70 11.88 7.86 -9.62
C VAL A 70 12.04 8.54 -8.26
N MET A 71 12.97 9.49 -8.12
CA MET A 71 13.16 10.22 -6.86
C MET A 71 11.91 11.00 -6.43
N CYS A 72 11.19 11.60 -7.37
CA CYS A 72 9.92 12.27 -7.09
C CYS A 72 8.89 11.32 -6.47
N ILE A 73 8.71 10.12 -7.05
CA ILE A 73 7.80 9.10 -6.50
C ILE A 73 8.30 8.58 -5.14
N ARG A 74 9.60 8.36 -4.95
CA ARG A 74 10.15 7.96 -3.64
C ARG A 74 9.90 9.02 -2.56
N SER A 75 9.99 10.29 -2.93
CA SER A 75 9.65 11.41 -2.04
C SER A 75 8.17 11.39 -1.64
N LEU A 76 7.27 11.09 -2.57
CA LEU A 76 5.84 10.90 -2.27
C LEU A 76 5.61 9.80 -1.25
N LEU A 77 6.23 8.62 -1.44
CA LEU A 77 6.07 7.49 -0.52
C LEU A 77 6.61 7.85 0.87
N SER A 78 7.80 8.45 0.92
CA SER A 78 8.43 8.86 2.18
C SER A 78 7.61 9.90 2.93
N HIS A 79 7.07 10.88 2.20
CA HIS A 79 6.16 11.89 2.75
C HIS A 79 4.91 11.27 3.35
N TRP A 80 4.32 10.27 2.70
CA TRP A 80 3.15 9.58 3.22
C TRP A 80 3.44 8.85 4.54
N ILE A 81 4.56 8.13 4.64
CA ILE A 81 4.94 7.46 5.89
C ILE A 81 5.14 8.50 7.01
N GLN A 82 5.82 9.61 6.72
CA GLN A 82 5.98 10.70 7.69
C GLN A 82 4.64 11.34 8.09
N LYS A 83 3.71 11.47 7.14
CA LYS A 83 2.36 11.97 7.39
C LYS A 83 1.59 11.05 8.33
N LEU A 84 1.68 9.73 8.16
CA LEU A 84 1.06 8.77 9.10
C LEU A 84 1.62 8.89 10.51
N SER A 85 2.93 9.14 10.67
CA SER A 85 3.53 9.34 11.99
C SER A 85 3.07 10.62 12.68
N THR A 86 2.83 11.69 11.92
CA THR A 86 2.47 13.03 12.46
C THR A 86 0.96 13.27 12.52
N ARG A 87 0.19 12.59 11.67
CA ARG A 87 -1.27 12.68 11.53
C ARG A 87 -1.83 11.27 11.33
N PRO A 88 -1.94 10.47 12.40
CA PRO A 88 -2.33 9.06 12.31
C PRO A 88 -3.75 8.86 11.80
N ASP A 89 -4.65 9.82 12.04
CA ASP A 89 -6.06 9.76 11.68
C ASP A 89 -6.27 10.15 10.20
N GLN A 90 -5.79 9.32 9.28
CA GLN A 90 -6.07 9.48 7.85
C GLN A 90 -7.38 8.77 7.45
N PRO A 91 -8.18 9.34 6.53
CA PRO A 91 -9.36 8.66 6.00
C PRO A 91 -9.02 7.31 5.36
N VAL A 92 -9.85 6.30 5.64
CA VAL A 92 -9.62 4.91 5.18
C VAL A 92 -9.45 4.82 3.65
N PHE A 93 -10.21 5.61 2.88
CA PHE A 93 -10.09 5.60 1.41
C PHE A 93 -8.74 6.13 0.92
N LEU A 94 -8.13 7.10 1.60
CA LEU A 94 -6.77 7.57 1.29
C LEU A 94 -5.72 6.53 1.69
N VAL A 95 -5.88 5.91 2.85
CA VAL A 95 -4.99 4.83 3.30
C VAL A 95 -4.98 3.68 2.30
N ASN A 96 -6.16 3.24 1.85
CA ASN A 96 -6.29 2.20 0.84
C ASN A 96 -5.70 2.64 -0.51
N LYS A 97 -5.95 3.88 -0.93
CA LYS A 97 -5.39 4.41 -2.18
C LYS A 97 -3.87 4.43 -2.16
N MET A 98 -3.28 4.89 -1.06
CA MET A 98 -1.83 4.91 -0.91
C MET A 98 -1.24 3.50 -0.84
N ALA A 99 -1.90 2.55 -0.17
CA ALA A 99 -1.44 1.16 -0.17
C ALA A 99 -1.37 0.58 -1.59
N HIS A 100 -2.35 0.91 -2.43
CA HIS A 100 -2.31 0.57 -3.85
C HIS A 100 -1.20 1.29 -4.63
N ILE A 101 -1.00 2.60 -4.41
CA ILE A 101 0.13 3.33 -5.01
C ILE A 101 1.48 2.69 -4.63
N PHE A 102 1.66 2.31 -3.36
CA PHE A 102 2.86 1.62 -2.90
C PHE A 102 3.03 0.26 -3.59
N SER A 103 1.95 -0.49 -3.79
CA SER A 103 2.03 -1.79 -4.48
C SER A 103 2.39 -1.65 -5.96
N LEU A 104 1.88 -0.63 -6.65
CA LEU A 104 2.27 -0.32 -8.03
C LEU A 104 3.75 0.04 -8.15
N VAL A 105 4.26 0.88 -7.24
CA VAL A 105 5.69 1.24 -7.22
C VAL A 105 6.54 0.01 -6.90
N PHE A 106 6.13 -0.81 -5.92
CA PHE A 106 6.81 -2.06 -5.61
C PHE A 106 6.88 -2.99 -6.83
N ALA A 107 5.77 -3.22 -7.51
CA ALA A 107 5.74 -4.10 -8.69
C ALA A 107 6.55 -3.57 -9.89
N ALA A 108 6.77 -2.26 -9.97
CA ALA A 108 7.55 -1.65 -11.02
C ALA A 108 9.06 -1.61 -10.70
N ASP A 109 9.42 -1.34 -9.46
CA ASP A 109 10.81 -1.09 -9.05
C ASP A 109 11.50 -2.29 -8.39
N PHE A 110 10.76 -3.17 -7.71
CA PHE A 110 11.31 -4.38 -7.09
C PHE A 110 11.35 -5.53 -8.11
N PRO A 111 12.43 -6.31 -8.19
CA PRO A 111 13.67 -6.21 -7.40
C PRO A 111 14.76 -5.34 -8.04
N ASP A 112 14.64 -4.99 -9.33
CA ASP A 112 15.78 -4.50 -10.13
C ASP A 112 16.22 -3.07 -9.79
N ARG A 113 15.27 -2.16 -9.56
CA ARG A 113 15.53 -0.74 -9.28
C ARG A 113 15.57 -0.44 -7.78
N TRP A 114 14.86 -1.24 -6.97
CA TRP A 114 14.76 -1.03 -5.53
C TRP A 114 14.65 -2.35 -4.73
N PRO A 115 15.73 -3.13 -4.64
CA PRO A 115 15.72 -4.42 -3.94
C PRO A 115 15.46 -4.30 -2.44
N THR A 116 15.77 -3.15 -1.82
CA THR A 116 15.60 -2.88 -0.39
C THR A 116 14.26 -2.22 -0.03
N PHE A 117 13.28 -2.18 -0.94
CA PHE A 117 12.03 -1.44 -0.75
C PHE A 117 11.34 -1.71 0.61
N MET A 118 11.17 -3.00 0.97
CA MET A 118 10.48 -3.38 2.21
C MET A 118 11.23 -2.88 3.45
N ASP A 119 12.56 -2.98 3.43
CA ASP A 119 13.41 -2.53 4.51
C ASP A 119 13.39 -1.00 4.63
N ASP A 120 13.60 -0.28 3.53
CA ASP A 120 13.69 1.19 3.51
C ASP A 120 12.37 1.89 3.88
N ILE A 121 11.24 1.30 3.51
CA ILE A 121 9.91 1.86 3.75
C ILE A 121 9.34 1.44 5.10
N PHE A 122 9.48 0.16 5.48
CA PHE A 122 8.76 -0.40 6.63
C PHE A 122 9.69 -1.01 7.68
N LEU A 123 10.45 -2.05 7.33
CA LEU A 123 11.05 -2.94 8.33
C LEU A 123 12.17 -2.27 9.13
N SER A 124 12.98 -1.39 8.52
CA SER A 124 14.04 -0.67 9.21
C SER A 124 13.55 0.47 10.12
N ARG A 125 12.33 0.97 9.88
CA ARG A 125 11.78 2.13 10.60
C ARG A 125 11.16 1.78 11.95
N GLY A 126 10.95 0.49 12.21
CA GLY A 126 10.14 0.03 13.34
C GLY A 126 8.65 0.20 13.03
N LEU A 127 7.87 -0.87 13.18
CA LEU A 127 6.42 -0.84 13.06
C LEU A 127 5.80 -0.36 14.38
N ASP A 128 6.20 0.85 14.81
CA ASP A 128 6.08 1.31 16.19
C ASP A 128 4.71 1.91 16.54
N SER A 129 3.82 2.06 15.55
CA SER A 129 2.47 2.60 15.75
C SER A 129 1.41 1.78 15.02
N VAL A 130 0.22 1.68 15.62
CA VAL A 130 -0.92 0.95 15.03
C VAL A 130 -1.27 1.45 13.62
N PRO A 131 -1.34 2.77 13.33
CA PRO A 131 -1.61 3.26 11.97
C PRO A 131 -0.56 2.82 10.95
N LEU A 132 0.72 2.80 11.32
CA LEU A 132 1.79 2.34 10.44
C LEU A 132 1.71 0.82 10.23
N VAL A 133 1.45 0.04 11.28
CA VAL A 133 1.22 -1.42 11.18
C VAL A 133 0.05 -1.71 10.24
N VAL A 134 -1.09 -1.04 10.43
CA VAL A 134 -2.28 -1.20 9.59
C VAL A 134 -1.98 -0.84 8.13
N PHE A 135 -1.26 0.26 7.89
CA PHE A 135 -0.87 0.66 6.54
C PHE A 135 0.10 -0.32 5.88
N TYR A 136 1.09 -0.82 6.63
CA TYR A 136 2.03 -1.85 6.19
C TYR A 136 1.29 -3.12 5.76
N LEU A 137 0.39 -3.64 6.60
CA LEU A 137 -0.38 -4.85 6.30
C LEU A 137 -1.30 -4.66 5.09
N LYS A 138 -1.96 -3.49 4.98
CA LYS A 138 -2.75 -3.14 3.77
C LYS A 138 -1.87 -3.09 2.52
N THR A 139 -0.63 -2.61 2.64
CA THR A 139 0.33 -2.57 1.53
C THR A 139 0.76 -3.99 1.12
N LEU A 140 1.01 -4.89 2.08
CA LEU A 140 1.29 -6.30 1.77
C LEU A 140 0.13 -6.96 1.01
N LEU A 141 -1.11 -6.75 1.46
CA LEU A 141 -2.30 -7.28 0.79
C LEU A 141 -2.49 -6.68 -0.62
N ALA A 142 -2.20 -5.38 -0.79
CA ALA A 142 -2.23 -4.73 -2.10
C ALA A 142 -1.13 -5.26 -3.05
N ILE A 143 0.05 -5.61 -2.52
CA ILE A 143 1.13 -6.26 -3.27
C ILE A 143 0.71 -7.67 -3.67
N ASP A 144 0.11 -8.44 -2.75
CA ASP A 144 -0.39 -9.77 -3.06
C ASP A 144 -1.45 -9.71 -4.17
N SER A 145 -2.41 -8.79 -4.11
CA SER A 145 -3.39 -8.59 -5.18
C SER A 145 -2.71 -8.26 -6.53
N GLU A 146 -1.74 -7.35 -6.56
CA GLU A 146 -1.03 -6.98 -7.81
C GLU A 146 -0.20 -8.15 -8.39
N VAL A 147 0.45 -8.94 -7.53
CA VAL A 147 1.44 -9.96 -7.93
C VAL A 147 0.80 -11.35 -8.06
N VAL A 148 -0.26 -11.64 -7.34
CA VAL A 148 -0.81 -13.00 -7.17
C VAL A 148 -2.17 -13.17 -7.82
N ASP A 149 -3.01 -12.14 -7.95
CA ASP A 149 -4.43 -12.29 -8.38
C ASP A 149 -4.61 -13.28 -9.55
N ARG A 150 -5.13 -14.46 -9.24
CA ARG A 150 -5.14 -15.62 -10.13
C ARG A 150 -6.31 -15.58 -11.12
N ASP A 151 -7.26 -14.66 -10.93
CA ASP A 151 -8.50 -14.57 -11.69
C ASP A 151 -8.40 -13.63 -12.89
N ILE A 152 -7.29 -12.89 -13.02
CA ILE A 152 -7.00 -12.04 -14.16
C ILE A 152 -6.22 -12.84 -15.22
N GLN A 153 -6.76 -12.93 -16.44
CA GLN A 153 -6.00 -13.41 -17.59
C GLN A 153 -4.83 -12.46 -17.87
N ARG A 154 -3.65 -12.80 -17.35
CA ARG A 154 -2.44 -12.00 -17.50
C ARG A 154 -1.69 -12.33 -18.79
N THR A 155 -1.02 -11.33 -19.35
CA THR A 155 -0.06 -11.56 -20.43
C THR A 155 1.15 -12.33 -19.89
N LYS A 156 1.85 -13.07 -20.77
CA LYS A 156 3.05 -13.83 -20.38
C LYS A 156 4.10 -12.94 -19.68
N THR A 157 4.30 -11.72 -20.17
CA THR A 157 5.23 -10.75 -19.58
C THR A 157 4.89 -10.42 -18.12
N VAL A 158 3.60 -10.25 -17.79
CA VAL A 158 3.17 -9.95 -16.41
C VAL A 158 3.34 -11.18 -15.52
N PHE A 159 3.06 -12.38 -16.03
CA PHE A 159 3.30 -13.63 -15.30
C PHE A 159 4.78 -13.82 -14.97
N ASP A 160 5.67 -13.63 -15.94
CA ASP A 160 7.12 -13.77 -15.74
C ASP A 160 7.65 -12.73 -14.74
N ARG A 161 7.16 -11.47 -14.83
CA ARG A 161 7.45 -10.41 -13.85
C ARG A 161 7.01 -10.83 -12.44
N ASN A 162 5.78 -11.32 -12.28
CA ASN A 162 5.23 -11.66 -10.98
C ASN A 162 5.94 -12.87 -10.36
N THR A 163 6.31 -13.87 -11.17
CA THR A 163 7.16 -14.99 -10.74
C THR A 163 8.49 -14.48 -10.21
N LYS A 164 9.17 -13.60 -10.97
CA LYS A 164 10.42 -12.97 -10.53
C LYS A 164 10.26 -12.23 -9.21
N ILE A 165 9.21 -11.41 -9.06
CA ILE A 165 8.95 -10.68 -7.82
C ILE A 165 8.83 -11.65 -6.64
N LYS A 166 8.03 -12.72 -6.76
CA LYS A 166 7.87 -13.71 -5.68
C LYS A 166 9.18 -14.38 -5.31
N ASP A 167 9.97 -14.79 -6.30
CA ASP A 167 11.26 -15.46 -6.06
C ASP A 167 12.20 -14.54 -5.28
N PHE A 168 12.36 -13.29 -5.71
CA PHE A 168 13.18 -12.31 -4.99
C PHE A 168 12.60 -11.93 -3.63
N MET A 169 11.28 -11.90 -3.47
CA MET A 169 10.67 -11.67 -2.15
C MET A 169 11.05 -12.78 -1.17
N ARG A 170 10.96 -14.06 -1.60
CA ARG A 170 11.37 -15.20 -0.76
C ARG A 170 12.79 -15.07 -0.26
N ASP A 171 13.69 -14.67 -1.15
CA ASP A 171 15.12 -14.56 -0.84
C ASP A 171 15.46 -13.32 0.00
N LEU A 172 14.82 -12.18 -0.26
CA LEU A 172 15.25 -10.90 0.28
C LEU A 172 14.46 -10.43 1.52
N CYS A 173 13.14 -10.65 1.56
CA CYS A 173 12.31 -9.96 2.55
C CYS A 173 11.27 -10.82 3.26
N ILE A 174 10.84 -11.97 2.71
CA ILE A 174 9.82 -12.82 3.34
C ILE A 174 10.20 -13.28 4.76
N PRO A 175 11.45 -13.69 5.07
CA PRO A 175 11.81 -14.04 6.45
C PRO A 175 11.56 -12.89 7.44
N GLN A 176 11.91 -11.66 7.06
CA GLN A 176 11.67 -10.48 7.90
C GLN A 176 10.19 -10.12 7.99
N ILE A 177 9.44 -10.28 6.89
CA ILE A 177 7.98 -10.08 6.86
C ILE A 177 7.29 -11.08 7.80
N VAL A 178 7.65 -12.36 7.76
CA VAL A 178 7.09 -13.38 8.68
C VAL A 178 7.42 -13.05 10.14
N GLN A 179 8.65 -12.64 10.42
CA GLN A 179 9.04 -12.18 11.76
C GLN A 179 8.21 -10.97 12.22
N SER A 180 7.89 -10.05 11.30
CA SER A 180 7.02 -8.92 11.59
C SER A 180 5.59 -9.36 11.93
N TRP A 181 5.04 -10.36 11.23
CA TRP A 181 3.71 -10.90 11.52
C TRP A 181 3.65 -11.52 12.90
N TRP A 182 4.65 -12.33 13.26
CA TRP A 182 4.74 -12.90 14.61
C TRP A 182 4.76 -11.79 15.67
N THR A 183 5.60 -10.77 15.46
CA THR A 183 5.73 -9.63 16.40
C THR A 183 4.42 -8.86 16.54
N ILE A 184 3.71 -8.62 15.43
CA ILE A 184 2.40 -7.94 15.42
C ILE A 184 1.37 -8.79 16.18
N LEU A 185 1.24 -10.08 15.87
CA LEU A 185 0.27 -10.97 16.53
C LEU A 185 0.58 -11.17 18.02
N GLU A 186 1.84 -11.14 18.42
CA GLU A 186 2.24 -11.28 19.82
C GLU A 186 1.99 -9.98 20.61
N ARG A 187 2.41 -8.83 20.07
CA ARG A 187 2.54 -7.58 20.83
C ARG A 187 1.47 -6.53 20.55
N CYS A 188 0.82 -6.56 19.39
CA CYS A 188 -0.20 -5.58 19.03
C CYS A 188 -1.57 -6.04 19.53
N SER A 189 -2.19 -5.26 20.41
CA SER A 189 -3.53 -5.55 20.92
C SER A 189 -4.65 -5.01 20.03
N ASP A 190 -4.33 -4.21 19.02
CA ASP A 190 -5.33 -3.65 18.11
C ASP A 190 -5.96 -4.76 17.26
N VAL A 191 -7.30 -4.82 17.27
CA VAL A 191 -8.06 -5.89 16.59
C VAL A 191 -7.93 -5.77 15.07
N THR A 192 -7.95 -4.55 14.53
CA THR A 192 -7.84 -4.31 13.09
C THR A 192 -6.49 -4.77 12.56
N ALA A 193 -5.41 -4.41 13.26
CA ALA A 193 -4.06 -4.85 12.94
C ALA A 193 -3.92 -6.38 13.01
N GLN A 194 -4.49 -7.02 14.04
CA GLN A 194 -4.46 -8.48 14.16
C GLN A 194 -5.23 -9.18 13.04
N CYS A 195 -6.43 -8.71 12.69
CA CYS A 195 -7.21 -9.24 11.57
C CYS A 195 -6.45 -9.12 10.24
N LEU A 196 -5.95 -7.92 9.92
CA LEU A 196 -5.17 -7.69 8.71
C LEU A 196 -3.89 -8.52 8.66
N CYS A 197 -3.27 -8.79 9.80
CA CYS A 197 -2.08 -9.63 9.89
C CYS A 197 -2.41 -11.08 9.56
N LEU A 198 -3.51 -11.60 10.10
CA LEU A 198 -4.01 -12.95 9.77
C LEU A 198 -4.41 -13.06 8.30
N ASP A 199 -5.01 -12.03 7.72
CA ASP A 199 -5.33 -11.98 6.29
C ASP A 199 -4.05 -11.98 5.43
N ALA A 200 -3.02 -11.23 5.83
CA ALA A 200 -1.73 -11.24 5.15
C ALA A 200 -1.05 -12.61 5.22
N VAL A 201 -1.08 -13.28 6.39
CA VAL A 201 -0.58 -14.66 6.52
C VAL A 201 -1.31 -15.59 5.55
N ALA A 202 -2.63 -15.51 5.50
CA ALA A 202 -3.45 -16.36 4.63
C ALA A 202 -3.20 -16.10 3.13
N ALA A 203 -2.92 -14.86 2.73
CA ALA A 203 -2.61 -14.52 1.35
C ALA A 203 -1.23 -15.06 0.89
N PHE A 204 -0.25 -15.03 1.80
CA PHE A 204 1.13 -15.36 1.44
C PHE A 204 1.50 -16.84 1.62
N VAL A 205 0.82 -17.57 2.51
CA VAL A 205 1.16 -18.97 2.87
C VAL A 205 1.25 -19.91 1.67
N ASP A 206 0.45 -19.65 0.64
CA ASP A 206 0.37 -20.47 -0.58
C ASP A 206 1.66 -20.50 -1.41
N TRP A 207 2.52 -19.50 -1.24
CA TRP A 207 3.68 -19.36 -2.11
C TRP A 207 4.99 -19.08 -1.39
N ILE A 208 5.00 -18.88 -0.07
CA ILE A 208 6.24 -18.75 0.71
C ILE A 208 6.79 -20.11 1.16
N ASP A 209 7.97 -20.12 1.75
CA ASP A 209 8.51 -21.33 2.38
C ASP A 209 7.63 -21.72 3.58
N VAL A 210 7.14 -22.96 3.54
CA VAL A 210 6.25 -23.52 4.56
C VAL A 210 6.91 -23.58 5.93
N GLU A 211 8.24 -23.75 6.01
CA GLU A 211 8.96 -23.87 7.29
C GLU A 211 8.91 -22.57 8.11
N LEU A 212 8.75 -21.41 7.45
CA LEU A 212 8.66 -20.12 8.11
C LEU A 212 7.38 -19.97 8.94
N VAL A 213 6.29 -20.64 8.55
CA VAL A 213 4.96 -20.49 9.17
C VAL A 213 4.43 -21.77 9.81
N ALA A 214 4.82 -22.95 9.31
CA ALA A 214 4.40 -24.25 9.82
C ALA A 214 5.40 -24.82 10.84
N ASN A 215 5.61 -24.07 11.92
CA ASN A 215 6.49 -24.45 13.03
C ASN A 215 5.78 -24.34 14.39
N ASP A 216 6.37 -24.95 15.40
CA ASP A 216 5.84 -25.06 16.76
C ASP A 216 5.70 -23.71 17.51
N VAL A 217 6.15 -22.61 16.91
CA VAL A 217 6.06 -21.27 17.48
C VAL A 217 4.95 -20.47 16.79
N PHE A 218 4.93 -20.46 15.46
CA PHE A 218 4.03 -19.62 14.68
C PHE A 218 2.60 -20.18 14.62
N VAL A 219 2.44 -21.50 14.41
CA VAL A 219 1.12 -22.14 14.32
C VAL A 219 0.29 -21.95 15.61
N PRO A 220 0.81 -22.21 16.82
CA PRO A 220 0.04 -22.00 18.04
C PRO A 220 -0.39 -20.55 18.25
N LEU A 221 0.45 -19.58 17.88
CA LEU A 221 0.11 -18.15 17.96
C LEU A 221 -1.07 -17.79 17.05
N VAL A 222 -1.03 -18.25 15.80
CA VAL A 222 -2.13 -18.03 14.85
C VAL A 222 -3.43 -18.65 15.36
N ILE A 223 -3.39 -19.90 15.85
CA ILE A 223 -4.56 -20.58 16.42
C ILE A 223 -5.11 -19.80 17.63
N ALA A 224 -4.23 -19.34 18.53
CA ALA A 224 -4.64 -18.58 19.71
C ALA A 224 -5.34 -17.26 19.33
N ARG A 225 -4.85 -16.57 18.28
CA ARG A 225 -5.49 -15.33 17.79
C ARG A 225 -6.80 -15.59 17.05
N LEU A 226 -6.88 -16.66 16.27
CA LEU A 226 -8.14 -17.07 15.63
C LEU A 226 -9.21 -17.47 16.65
N GLY A 227 -8.83 -18.07 17.78
CA GLY A 227 -9.76 -18.43 18.86
C GLY A 227 -10.24 -17.24 19.70
N ASN A 228 -9.71 -16.03 19.49
CA ASN A 228 -10.15 -14.83 20.20
C ASN A 228 -11.51 -14.35 19.65
N LYS A 229 -12.47 -14.12 20.54
CA LYS A 229 -13.86 -13.77 20.19
C LYS A 229 -13.94 -12.46 19.41
N ASP A 230 -13.21 -11.42 19.84
CA ASP A 230 -13.24 -10.11 19.18
C ASP A 230 -12.77 -10.19 17.72
N ILE A 231 -11.75 -11.01 17.45
CA ILE A 231 -11.22 -11.25 16.10
C ILE A 231 -12.19 -12.11 15.28
N SER A 232 -12.77 -13.14 15.91
CA SER A 232 -13.75 -14.04 15.27
C SER A 232 -15.01 -13.29 14.84
N GLU A 233 -15.53 -12.40 15.68
CA GLU A 233 -16.74 -11.62 15.41
C GLU A 233 -16.52 -10.61 14.28
N VAL A 234 -15.37 -9.91 14.27
CA VAL A 234 -15.03 -8.95 13.20
C VAL A 234 -14.89 -9.65 11.84
N ARG A 235 -14.37 -10.88 11.80
CA ARG A 235 -14.20 -11.63 10.53
C ARG A 235 -15.45 -12.36 10.06
N ALA A 236 -16.49 -12.46 10.88
CA ALA A 236 -17.76 -13.11 10.53
C ALA A 236 -18.77 -12.17 9.83
N VAL A 237 -18.46 -10.87 9.77
CA VAL A 237 -19.26 -9.79 9.15
C VAL A 237 -18.66 -9.41 7.79
#